data_AF-B8IRA1-F1
#
_entry.id   AF-B8IRA1-F1
#
_cell.length_a   1.000
_cell.length_b   1.000
_cell.length_c   1.000
_cell.angle_alpha   90.00
_cell.angle_beta   90.00
_cell.angle_gamma   90.00
#
_symmetry.space_group_name_H-M   'P 1'
#
loop_
_entity.id
_entity.type
_entity.pdbx_description
1 polymer ?
#
loop_
_entity_poly.entity_id
_entity_poly.type
_entity_poly.pdbx_seq_one_letter_code
_entity_poly.pdbx_strand_id
1 'polypeptide(L)'
;MNVEHGRGERDEIIRLAIQRIETAADRLRALGCTDHEIGRALFAVALSRLSRSMTAADLVDELANLTGSFAYAAGIDLFAEPIAPFTTH
;
A
#
# COMPACT_ATOMS: atom_id res chain seq x y z
N MET A 1 2.89 -21.76 -27.98
CA MET A 1 1.90 -20.71 -27.71
C MET A 1 2.50 -19.74 -26.69
N ASN A 2 2.97 -18.59 -27.19
CA ASN A 2 3.20 -17.28 -26.58
C ASN A 2 3.29 -17.13 -25.04
N VAL A 3 4.48 -17.28 -24.45
CA VAL A 3 4.75 -16.81 -23.07
C VAL A 3 4.99 -15.29 -23.04
N GLU A 4 5.55 -14.71 -24.10
CA GLU A 4 5.83 -13.27 -24.19
C GLU A 4 4.56 -12.41 -24.39
N HIS A 5 3.54 -12.93 -25.07
CA HIS A 5 2.29 -12.19 -25.32
C HIS A 5 1.46 -11.99 -24.04
N GLY A 6 1.43 -12.97 -23.14
CA GLY A 6 0.71 -12.87 -21.86
C GLY A 6 1.39 -11.95 -20.83
N ARG A 7 2.71 -11.75 -20.93
CA ARG A 7 3.43 -10.82 -20.04
C ARG A 7 3.12 -9.36 -20.37
N GLY A 8 3.09 -9.01 -21.66
CA GLY A 8 2.76 -7.65 -22.10
C GLY A 8 1.36 -7.22 -21.67
N GLU A 9 0.37 -8.12 -21.77
CA GLU A 9 -1.01 -7.85 -21.33
C GLU A 9 -1.10 -7.65 -19.80
N ARG A 10 -0.41 -8.47 -19.02
CA ARG A 10 -0.36 -8.33 -17.56
C ARG A 10 0.25 -7.00 -17.12
N ASP A 11 1.38 -6.62 -17.73
CA ASP A 11 2.08 -5.38 -17.40
C ASP A 11 1.23 -4.16 -17.81
N GLU A 12 0.51 -4.25 -18.94
CA GLU A 12 -0.46 -3.24 -19.38
C GLU A 12 -1.58 -3.07 -18.34
N ILE A 13 -2.17 -4.15 -17.85
CA ILE A 13 -3.22 -4.12 -16.81
C ILE A 13 -2.71 -3.49 -15.51
N ILE A 14 -1.50 -3.84 -15.07
CA ILE A 14 -0.90 -3.28 -13.84
C ILE A 14 -0.73 -1.77 -13.98
N ARG A 15 -0.17 -1.30 -15.10
CA ARG A 15 0.02 0.12 -15.36
C ARG A 15 -1.32 0.87 -15.43
N LEU A 16 -2.36 0.30 -16.05
CA LEU A 16 -3.70 0.90 -16.06
C LEU A 16 -4.30 0.99 -14.64
N ALA A 17 -4.06 -0.01 -13.79
CA ALA A 17 -4.50 0.02 -12.40
C ALA A 17 -3.81 1.15 -11.62
N ILE A 18 -2.49 1.30 -11.78
CA ILE A 18 -1.71 2.37 -11.16
C ILE A 18 -2.24 3.75 -11.59
N GLN A 19 -2.41 3.97 -12.89
CA GLN A 19 -2.94 5.24 -13.41
C GLN A 19 -4.32 5.60 -12.84
N ARG A 20 -5.19 4.60 -12.65
CA ARG A 20 -6.51 4.81 -12.05
C ARG A 20 -6.41 5.21 -10.57
N ILE A 21 -5.47 4.62 -9.84
CA ILE A 21 -5.21 4.96 -8.44
C ILE A 21 -4.68 6.40 -8.33
N GLU A 22 -3.72 6.78 -9.17
CA GLU A 22 -3.19 8.14 -9.24
C GLU A 22 -4.28 9.16 -9.57
N THR A 23 -5.12 8.86 -10.57
CA THR A 23 -6.26 9.71 -10.94
C THR A 23 -7.24 9.87 -9.77
N ALA A 24 -7.49 8.82 -8.99
CA ALA A 24 -8.33 8.89 -7.80
C ALA A 24 -7.71 9.77 -6.71
N ALA A 25 -6.40 9.67 -6.50
CA ALA A 25 -5.65 10.52 -5.56
C ALA A 25 -5.74 12.00 -5.97
N ASP A 26 -5.54 12.32 -7.24
CA ASP A 26 -5.64 13.69 -7.76
C ASP A 26 -7.03 14.29 -7.56
N ARG A 27 -8.09 13.49 -7.76
CA ARG A 27 -9.46 13.93 -7.50
C ARG A 27 -9.72 14.23 -6.04
N LEU A 28 -9.23 13.39 -5.12
CA LEU A 28 -9.35 13.63 -3.68
C LEU A 28 -8.58 14.90 -3.27
N ARG A 29 -7.38 15.10 -3.82
CA ARG A 29 -6.60 16.33 -3.60
C ARG A 29 -7.35 17.57 -4.10
N ALA A 30 -7.98 17.51 -5.26
CA ALA A 30 -8.80 18.60 -5.81
C ALA A 30 -10.03 18.94 -4.94
N LEU A 31 -10.49 17.99 -4.12
CA LEU A 31 -11.55 18.20 -3.13
C LEU A 31 -11.03 18.74 -1.79
N GLY A 32 -9.72 19.00 -1.68
CA GLY A 32 -9.09 19.56 -0.48
C GLY A 32 -8.63 18.52 0.54
N CYS A 33 -8.63 17.23 0.20
CA CYS A 33 -8.05 16.21 1.08
C CYS A 33 -6.53 16.39 1.20
N THR A 34 -6.02 16.17 2.41
CA THR A 34 -4.58 16.11 2.70
C THR A 34 -3.98 14.81 2.17
N ASP A 35 -2.66 14.79 1.93
CA ASP A 35 -1.96 13.58 1.48
C ASP A 35 -2.14 12.41 2.46
N HIS A 36 -2.26 12.70 3.76
CA HIS A 36 -2.52 11.69 4.78
C HIS A 36 -3.92 11.05 4.65
N GLU A 37 -4.95 11.87 4.42
CA GLU A 37 -6.32 11.38 4.19
C GLU A 37 -6.42 10.56 2.90
N ILE A 38 -5.77 11.03 1.83
CA ILE A 38 -5.69 10.32 0.56
C ILE A 38 -5.02 8.97 0.76
N GLY A 39 -3.85 8.94 1.40
CA GLY A 39 -3.13 7.70 1.71
C GLY A 39 -3.99 6.72 2.50
N ARG A 40 -4.66 7.17 3.56
CA ARG A 40 -5.58 6.34 4.35
C ARG A 40 -6.73 5.77 3.53
N ALA A 41 -7.34 6.58 2.66
CA ALA A 41 -8.44 6.14 1.81
C ALA A 41 -7.98 5.05 0.82
N LEU A 42 -6.84 5.26 0.16
CA LEU A 42 -6.28 4.29 -0.78
C LEU A 42 -5.90 2.97 -0.08
N PHE A 43 -5.27 3.05 1.10
CA PHE A 43 -4.95 1.87 1.91
C PHE A 43 -6.20 1.10 2.32
N ALA A 44 -7.26 1.78 2.78
CA ALA A 44 -8.51 1.14 3.17
C ALA A 44 -9.16 0.38 2.00
N VAL A 45 -9.15 0.96 0.79
CA VAL A 45 -9.67 0.32 -0.42
C VAL A 45 -8.82 -0.90 -0.78
N ALA A 46 -7.49 -0.77 -0.76
CA ALA A 46 -6.57 -1.88 -1.05
C ALA A 46 -6.79 -3.04 -0.07
N LEU A 47 -6.78 -2.77 1.24
CA LEU A 47 -7.03 -3.77 2.29
C LEU A 47 -8.38 -4.46 2.13
N SER A 48 -9.46 -3.71 1.87
CA SER A 48 -10.78 -4.27 1.61
C SER A 48 -10.81 -5.20 0.39
N ARG A 49 -9.99 -4.94 -0.63
CA ARG A 49 -9.87 -5.83 -1.78
C ARG A 49 -9.05 -7.07 -1.43
N LEU A 50 -7.88 -6.91 -0.83
CA LEU A 50 -6.97 -8.00 -0.48
C LEU A 50 -7.60 -8.99 0.51
N SER A 51 -8.35 -8.51 1.49
CA SER A 51 -9.04 -9.35 2.48
C SER A 51 -10.10 -10.29 1.88
N ARG A 52 -10.52 -10.07 0.63
CA ARG A 52 -11.45 -10.95 -0.10
C ARG A 52 -10.73 -11.98 -0.97
N SER A 53 -9.43 -11.82 -1.21
CA SER A 53 -8.65 -12.65 -2.14
C SER A 53 -7.47 -13.36 -1.49
N MET A 54 -7.09 -12.98 -0.27
CA MET A 54 -5.96 -13.53 0.48
C MET A 54 -6.43 -14.10 1.82
N THR A 55 -5.69 -15.07 2.35
CA THR A 55 -5.90 -15.50 3.73
C THR A 55 -5.42 -14.41 4.70
N ALA A 56 -5.87 -14.47 5.94
CA ALA A 56 -5.41 -13.54 6.96
C ALA A 56 -3.89 -13.64 7.20
N ALA A 57 -3.32 -14.85 7.10
CA ALA A 57 -1.87 -15.06 7.24
C ALA A 57 -1.10 -14.38 6.11
N ASP A 58 -1.48 -14.62 4.85
CA ASP A 58 -0.81 -14.00 3.69
C ASP A 58 -0.93 -12.47 3.73
N LEU A 59 -2.06 -11.94 4.19
CA LEU A 59 -2.28 -10.51 4.32
C LEU A 59 -1.37 -9.88 5.39
N VAL A 60 -1.17 -10.57 6.52
CA VAL A 60 -0.26 -10.13 7.59
C VAL A 60 1.18 -10.12 7.08
N ASP A 61 1.61 -11.18 6.39
CA ASP A 61 2.95 -11.29 5.83
C ASP A 61 3.22 -10.18 4.79
N GLU A 62 2.26 -9.92 3.91
CA GLU A 62 2.39 -8.84 2.91
C GLU A 62 2.48 -7.46 3.58
N LEU A 63 1.67 -7.21 4.61
CA LEU A 63 1.72 -5.96 5.37
C LEU A 63 3.03 -5.78 6.13
N ALA A 64 3.59 -6.86 6.70
CA ALA A 64 4.88 -6.84 7.36
C ALA A 64 6.00 -6.49 6.36
N ASN A 65 6.00 -7.13 5.18
CA ASN A 65 6.97 -6.86 4.11
C ASN A 65 6.89 -5.41 3.60
N LEU A 66 5.68 -4.91 3.38
CA LEU A 66 5.46 -3.53 2.93
C LEU A 66 5.95 -2.52 3.99
N THR A 67 5.60 -2.75 5.25
CA THR A 67 6.03 -1.90 6.37
C THR A 67 7.55 -1.90 6.53
N GLY A 68 8.18 -3.08 6.43
CA GLY A 68 9.64 -3.22 6.45
C GLY A 68 10.32 -2.45 5.31
N SER A 69 9.77 -2.55 4.10
CA SER A 69 10.28 -1.85 2.92
C SER A 69 10.22 -0.32 3.08
N PHE A 70 9.13 0.20 3.66
CA PHE A 70 9.01 1.63 3.94
C PHE A 70 9.94 2.10 5.04
N ALA A 71 10.08 1.33 6.12
CA ALA A 71 10.99 1.68 7.19
C ALA A 71 12.43 1.72 6.71
N TYR A 72 12.86 0.73 5.92
CA TYR A 72 14.16 0.71 5.27
C TYR A 72 14.37 1.94 4.38
N ALA A 73 13.40 2.27 3.52
CA ALA A 73 13.48 3.44 2.64
C ALA A 73 13.51 4.77 3.41
N ALA A 74 12.86 4.83 4.57
CA ALA A 74 12.82 6.00 5.45
C ALA A 74 14.02 6.08 6.43
N GLY A 75 14.90 5.06 6.45
CA GLY A 75 15.99 4.97 7.43
C GLY A 75 15.50 4.77 8.87
N ILE A 76 14.29 4.24 9.05
CA ILE A 76 13.70 3.92 10.35
C ILE A 76 14.16 2.51 10.72
N ASP A 77 14.82 2.40 11.87
CA ASP A 77 15.09 1.10 12.49
C ASP A 77 13.83 0.59 13.22
N LEU A 78 13.16 -0.41 12.64
CA LEU A 78 11.98 -1.03 13.24
C LEU A 78 12.30 -1.86 14.48
N PHE A 79 13.57 -2.19 14.70
CA PHE A 79 14.05 -2.98 15.83
C PHE A 79 14.81 -2.13 16.85
N ALA A 80 14.88 -0.81 16.66
CA ALA A 80 15.34 0.10 17.69
C ALA A 80 14.50 -0.13 18.95
N GLU A 81 15.16 -0.19 20.11
CA GLU A 81 14.49 -0.44 21.40
C GLU A 81 13.24 0.45 21.55
N PRO A 82 12.12 -0.08 22.08
CA PRO A 82 10.93 0.72 22.29
C PRO A 82 11.27 1.96 23.12
N ILE A 83 10.98 3.15 22.58
CA ILE A 83 10.94 4.36 23.41
C ILE A 83 9.91 4.05 24.50
N ALA A 84 10.35 4.15 25.76
CA ALA A 84 9.57 3.78 26.93
C ALA A 84 8.11 4.24 26.80
N PRO A 85 7.13 3.41 27.18
CA PRO A 85 5.72 3.74 27.02
C PRO A 85 5.46 5.11 27.63
N PHE A 86 4.73 5.96 26.90
CA PHE A 86 4.23 7.22 27.42
C PHE A 86 3.52 6.92 28.75
N THR A 87 4.14 7.29 29.86
CA THR A 87 3.44 7.31 31.15
C THR A 87 2.39 8.40 31.04
N THR A 88 1.16 8.00 30.75
CA THR A 88 -0.01 8.87 30.93
C THR A 88 -0.05 9.28 32.40
N HIS A 89 0.15 10.59 32.64
CA HIS A 89 -0.21 11.26 33.88
C HIS A 89 -1.73 11.45 33.97
#